data_AF-A0AAN7FH20-F1
#
_entry.id   AF-A0AAN7FH20-F1
#
_cell.length_a   1.000
_cell.length_b   1.000
_cell.length_c   1.000
_cell.angle_alpha   90.00
_cell.angle_beta   90.00
_cell.angle_gamma   90.00
#
_symmetry.space_group_name_H-M   'P 1'
#
loop_
_entity.id
_entity.type
_entity.pdbx_description
1 polymer ?
#
loop_
_entity_poly.entity_id
_entity_poly.type
_entity_poly.pdbx_seq_one_letter_code
_entity_poly.pdbx_strand_id
1 'polypeptide(L)'
;MAMPIWGKQDTIIDVTQAREPNWDPKCCIYRVPQRLRNVNENAYTPKLISIGPVHRNNCELKDMQKQKENYLKVFFLRIGKSQEEFEYIIKKNEDEIRRCYAVEISLPEKKDFVRIILLDSIFIIELFLRNYEGQRDEMDYILSKPCLKNGIMQDLILLENQLPFFILDRLYDRSGFTGIRKGFLTLACNFFFDHKELSIDEMRGVRHFTDLQRHFYHPPIRRFAEHSTEQPHSATKLNTRGLIFEKLEPQGQQQEENSLDEKRYLLHIKFKDNLKICPCINCKWPTVCLKSFPSLKRLQTRLLIPEFVVDNRTEELFRNLMALEQCHYPGDAYICEYIKLLDFLINSEEDVELLVDKRIIVNLLGSNTEVAKMINRLCREIVGTKSYYSKVTKKLNDYYNNDWFKRTASLRNVYFRDIWRSTATVVGFVVLLITILNFVRPFVFTNT
;
A
#
# COMPACT_ATOMS: atom_id res chain seq x y z
N MET A 1 -73.51 -5.51 -21.97
CA MET A 1 -72.08 -5.21 -22.19
C MET A 1 -71.46 -5.07 -20.80
N ALA A 2 -70.94 -6.16 -20.25
CA ALA A 2 -70.44 -6.25 -18.88
C ALA A 2 -68.92 -6.15 -18.89
N MET A 3 -68.36 -5.23 -18.10
CA MET A 3 -66.92 -5.09 -17.90
C MET A 3 -66.41 -6.20 -16.95
N PRO A 4 -65.27 -6.86 -17.24
CA PRO A 4 -64.67 -7.77 -16.29
C PRO A 4 -63.88 -7.01 -15.23
N ILE A 5 -64.17 -7.32 -13.97
CA ILE A 5 -63.46 -6.83 -12.78
C ILE A 5 -62.13 -7.61 -12.70
N TRP A 6 -61.00 -6.93 -12.91
CA TRP A 6 -59.69 -7.50 -12.57
C TRP A 6 -59.56 -7.57 -11.05
N GLY A 7 -59.63 -8.79 -10.51
CA GLY A 7 -59.22 -9.07 -9.14
C GLY A 7 -57.73 -8.76 -8.98
N LYS A 8 -57.40 -7.72 -8.21
CA LYS A 8 -56.06 -7.53 -7.67
C LYS A 8 -55.79 -8.67 -6.71
N GLN A 9 -54.94 -9.59 -7.12
CA GLN A 9 -54.34 -10.56 -6.22
C GLN A 9 -53.17 -9.85 -5.54
N ASP A 10 -53.45 -9.22 -4.39
CA ASP A 10 -52.43 -8.62 -3.54
C ASP A 10 -51.52 -9.76 -3.07
N THR A 11 -50.41 -9.93 -3.80
CA THR A 11 -49.33 -10.82 -3.39
C THR A 11 -48.66 -10.09 -2.24
N ILE A 12 -49.07 -10.40 -1.01
CA ILE A 12 -48.33 -10.02 0.19
C ILE A 12 -46.99 -10.76 0.07
N ILE A 13 -45.99 -10.09 -0.50
CA ILE A 13 -44.62 -10.54 -0.41
C ILE A 13 -44.28 -10.43 1.07
N ASP A 14 -44.20 -11.57 1.75
CA ASP A 14 -43.67 -11.64 3.10
C ASP A 14 -42.19 -11.26 3.04
N VAL A 15 -41.90 -9.97 3.28
CA VAL A 15 -40.54 -9.41 3.26
C VAL A 15 -39.72 -9.90 4.47
N THR A 16 -40.22 -10.80 5.31
CA THR A 16 -39.48 -11.23 6.51
C THR A 16 -38.48 -12.37 6.33
N GLN A 17 -38.21 -12.84 5.10
CA GLN A 17 -37.19 -13.89 4.85
C GLN A 17 -36.19 -13.64 3.71
N ALA A 18 -35.92 -12.39 3.35
CA ALA A 18 -34.71 -12.04 2.60
C ALA A 18 -33.77 -11.24 3.51
N ARG A 19 -33.20 -11.88 4.53
CA ARG A 19 -32.01 -11.32 5.19
C ARG A 19 -30.92 -11.29 4.13
N GLU A 20 -30.45 -10.10 3.77
CA GLU A 20 -29.18 -9.91 3.07
C GLU A 20 -28.12 -10.82 3.72
N PRO A 21 -27.21 -11.46 2.96
CA PRO A 21 -26.23 -12.38 3.52
C PRO A 21 -25.54 -11.71 4.72
N ASN A 22 -25.72 -12.33 5.89
CA ASN A 22 -25.31 -11.86 7.22
C ASN A 22 -23.98 -11.09 7.18
N TRP A 23 -24.03 -9.75 7.09
CA TRP A 23 -22.86 -8.93 7.40
C TRP A 23 -22.69 -8.94 8.91
N ASP A 24 -21.95 -9.91 9.44
CA ASP A 24 -21.56 -9.91 10.84
C ASP A 24 -20.51 -8.81 11.04
N PRO A 25 -20.73 -7.80 11.91
CA PRO A 25 -19.76 -6.73 12.15
C PRO A 25 -18.42 -7.24 12.70
N LYS A 26 -18.36 -8.48 13.22
CA LYS A 26 -17.13 -9.15 13.66
C LYS A 26 -16.37 -9.82 12.52
N CYS A 27 -17.02 -10.12 11.39
CA CYS A 27 -16.40 -10.75 10.23
C CYS A 27 -15.24 -9.88 9.71
N CYS A 28 -14.07 -10.49 9.56
CA CYS A 28 -12.87 -9.82 9.04
C CYS A 28 -11.91 -10.75 8.28
N ILE A 29 -12.11 -12.07 8.36
CA ILE A 29 -11.30 -13.07 7.65
C ILE A 29 -12.15 -13.61 6.51
N TYR A 30 -11.68 -13.39 5.28
CA TYR A 30 -12.44 -13.65 4.06
C TYR A 30 -11.75 -14.71 3.20
N ARG A 31 -12.55 -15.46 2.45
CA ARG A 31 -12.04 -16.13 1.26
C ARG A 31 -11.83 -15.09 0.18
N VAL A 32 -10.71 -15.15 -0.53
CA VAL A 32 -10.42 -14.22 -1.62
C VAL A 32 -11.43 -14.44 -2.74
N PRO A 33 -12.09 -13.37 -3.25
CA PRO A 33 -13.01 -13.47 -4.37
C PRO A 33 -12.39 -14.21 -5.55
N GLN A 34 -13.16 -15.13 -6.16
CA GLN A 34 -12.64 -16.03 -7.20
C GLN A 34 -12.03 -15.26 -8.40
N ARG A 35 -12.57 -14.08 -8.74
CA ARG A 35 -12.02 -13.22 -9.79
C ARG A 35 -10.59 -12.80 -9.49
N LEU A 36 -10.32 -12.32 -8.27
CA LEU A 36 -8.96 -11.97 -7.82
C LEU A 36 -8.06 -13.21 -7.78
N ARG A 37 -8.56 -14.32 -7.23
CA ARG A 37 -7.82 -15.57 -7.13
C ARG A 37 -7.40 -16.12 -8.49
N ASN A 38 -8.26 -16.03 -9.50
CA ASN A 38 -7.97 -16.49 -10.86
C ASN A 38 -6.85 -15.71 -11.55
N VAL A 39 -6.56 -14.47 -11.12
CA VAL A 39 -5.45 -13.69 -11.68
C VAL A 39 -4.11 -14.25 -11.22
N ASN A 40 -4.00 -14.63 -9.94
CA ASN A 40 -2.79 -15.21 -9.37
C ASN A 40 -3.12 -16.00 -8.08
N GLU A 41 -3.40 -17.29 -8.22
CA GLU A 41 -3.76 -18.14 -7.08
C GLU A 41 -2.62 -18.28 -6.06
N ASN A 42 -1.38 -18.35 -6.54
CA ASN A 42 -0.18 -18.52 -5.72
C ASN A 42 0.09 -17.34 -4.77
N ALA A 43 -0.55 -16.20 -4.99
CA ALA A 43 -0.45 -15.04 -4.11
C ALA A 43 -1.35 -15.16 -2.87
N TYR A 44 -2.29 -16.10 -2.84
CA TYR A 44 -3.27 -16.25 -1.76
C TYR A 44 -3.14 -17.59 -1.03
N THR A 45 -2.44 -18.56 -1.62
CA THR A 45 -2.25 -19.90 -1.06
C THR A 45 -0.97 -19.95 -0.22
N PRO A 46 -1.05 -20.35 1.07
CA PRO A 46 0.15 -20.53 1.91
C PRO A 46 1.06 -21.63 1.36
N LYS A 47 2.37 -21.40 1.44
CA LYS A 47 3.41 -22.24 0.81
C LYS A 47 4.21 -23.08 1.80
N LEU A 48 4.27 -22.65 3.05
CA LEU A 48 5.11 -23.25 4.10
C LEU A 48 4.29 -23.63 5.33
N ILE A 49 3.35 -22.77 5.76
CA ILE A 49 2.56 -22.97 6.97
C ILE A 49 1.11 -22.52 6.81
N SER A 50 0.19 -23.45 7.01
CA SER A 50 -1.23 -23.13 7.20
C SER A 50 -1.44 -22.58 8.60
N ILE A 51 -2.27 -21.55 8.78
CA ILE A 51 -2.68 -20.94 10.03
C ILE A 51 -4.20 -20.75 9.99
N GLY A 52 -4.86 -21.17 11.06
CA GLY A 52 -6.30 -21.20 11.13
C GLY A 52 -6.93 -22.35 10.33
N PRO A 53 -8.26 -22.37 10.24
CA PRO A 53 -9.01 -23.51 9.73
C PRO A 53 -9.02 -23.63 8.19
N VAL A 54 -8.77 -22.55 7.46
CA VAL A 54 -9.04 -22.46 6.00
C VAL A 54 -8.18 -23.43 5.18
N HIS A 55 -6.88 -23.46 5.43
CA HIS A 55 -5.93 -24.29 4.68
C HIS A 55 -5.50 -25.56 5.44
N ARG A 56 -6.20 -25.91 6.52
CA ARG A 56 -5.79 -26.99 7.45
C ARG A 56 -5.57 -28.34 6.77
N ASN A 57 -6.39 -28.66 5.77
CA ASN A 57 -6.38 -29.94 5.09
C ASN A 57 -5.40 -30.00 3.91
N ASN A 58 -4.63 -28.93 3.66
CA ASN A 58 -3.62 -28.95 2.61
C ASN A 58 -2.47 -29.91 2.97
N CYS A 59 -2.31 -30.97 2.18
CA CYS A 59 -1.30 -31.99 2.42
C CYS A 59 0.13 -31.47 2.24
N GLU A 60 0.34 -30.44 1.42
CA GLU A 60 1.64 -29.83 1.15
C GLU A 60 2.19 -29.07 2.36
N LEU A 61 1.33 -28.77 3.35
CA LEU A 61 1.68 -27.97 4.54
C LEU A 61 1.80 -28.83 5.83
N LYS A 62 1.84 -30.15 5.68
CA LYS A 62 1.90 -31.09 6.82
C LYS A 62 3.24 -31.05 7.54
N ASP A 63 4.33 -30.77 6.84
CA ASP A 63 5.69 -30.78 7.40
C ASP A 63 5.86 -29.81 8.56
N MET A 64 5.21 -28.64 8.49
CA MET A 64 5.26 -27.62 9.56
C MET A 64 4.37 -27.93 10.77
N GLN A 65 3.49 -28.93 10.70
CA GLN A 65 2.65 -29.29 11.85
C GLN A 65 3.48 -29.82 13.01
N LYS A 66 4.53 -30.60 12.73
CA LYS A 66 5.45 -31.09 13.76
C LYS A 66 6.16 -29.94 14.47
N GLN A 67 6.54 -28.89 13.73
CA GLN A 67 7.20 -27.72 14.34
C GLN A 67 6.25 -26.93 15.22
N LYS A 68 4.98 -26.79 14.84
CA LYS A 68 3.95 -26.18 15.72
C LYS A 68 3.78 -26.95 17.01
N GLU A 69 3.73 -28.28 16.96
CA GLU A 69 3.62 -29.11 18.17
C GLU A 69 4.87 -28.98 19.07
N ASN A 70 6.06 -28.85 18.48
CA ASN A 70 7.28 -28.56 19.24
C ASN A 70 7.20 -27.19 19.93
N TYR A 71 6.76 -26.15 19.22
CA TYR A 71 6.58 -24.81 19.76
C TYR A 71 5.53 -24.79 20.88
N LEU A 72 4.42 -25.52 20.72
CA LEU A 72 3.39 -25.71 21.75
C LEU A 72 3.99 -26.29 23.04
N LYS A 73 4.78 -27.37 22.92
CA LYS A 73 5.43 -28.02 24.07
C LYS A 73 6.39 -27.07 24.77
N VAL A 74 7.26 -26.38 24.02
CA VAL A 74 8.22 -25.45 24.60
C VAL A 74 7.51 -24.28 25.28
N PHE A 75 6.47 -23.74 24.68
CA PHE A 75 5.68 -22.65 25.27
C PHE A 75 5.11 -23.05 26.64
N PHE A 76 4.46 -24.21 26.76
CA PHE A 76 3.88 -24.64 28.04
C PHE A 76 4.92 -25.02 29.09
N LEU A 77 6.04 -25.61 28.68
CA LEU A 77 7.19 -25.82 29.57
C LEU A 77 7.73 -24.48 30.10
N ARG A 78 7.77 -23.47 29.23
CA ARG A 78 8.28 -22.14 29.56
C ARG A 78 7.40 -21.38 30.55
N ILE A 79 6.08 -21.42 30.41
CA ILE A 79 5.16 -20.67 31.27
C ILE A 79 4.74 -21.43 32.54
N GLY A 80 4.97 -22.74 32.59
CA GLY A 80 4.61 -23.58 33.74
C GLY A 80 3.10 -23.63 34.02
N LYS A 81 2.26 -23.45 33.00
CA LYS A 81 0.79 -23.45 33.09
C LYS A 81 0.19 -24.62 32.33
N SER A 82 -1.04 -24.98 32.69
CA SER A 82 -1.80 -26.06 32.06
C SER A 82 -2.34 -25.64 30.68
N GLN A 83 -2.34 -26.59 29.74
CA GLN A 83 -2.92 -26.40 28.40
C GLN A 83 -4.44 -26.20 28.47
N GLU A 84 -5.10 -26.88 29.42
CA GLU A 84 -6.54 -26.84 29.64
C GLU A 84 -7.04 -25.42 29.94
N GLU A 85 -6.23 -24.60 30.62
CA GLU A 85 -6.56 -23.19 30.88
C GLU A 85 -6.69 -22.37 29.58
N PHE A 86 -5.79 -22.61 28.62
CA PHE A 86 -5.79 -21.90 27.34
C PHE A 86 -6.91 -22.43 26.43
N GLU A 87 -7.16 -23.73 26.46
CA GLU A 87 -8.33 -24.32 25.79
C GLU A 87 -9.63 -23.74 26.31
N TYR A 88 -9.75 -23.50 27.62
CA TYR A 88 -10.95 -22.91 28.21
C TYR A 88 -11.20 -21.49 27.67
N ILE A 89 -10.15 -20.66 27.52
CA ILE A 89 -10.27 -19.32 26.93
C ILE A 89 -10.82 -19.41 25.51
N ILE A 90 -10.28 -20.32 24.70
CA ILE A 90 -10.74 -20.51 23.32
C ILE A 90 -12.18 -21.01 23.29
N LYS A 91 -12.53 -22.01 24.12
CA LYS A 91 -13.91 -22.53 24.22
C LYS A 91 -14.91 -21.44 24.62
N LYS A 92 -14.53 -20.56 25.55
CA LYS A 92 -15.35 -19.41 25.98
C LYS A 92 -15.53 -18.37 24.87
N ASN A 93 -14.58 -18.28 23.93
CA ASN A 93 -14.60 -17.30 22.85
C ASN A 93 -14.91 -17.89 21.48
N GLU A 94 -15.24 -19.17 21.39
CA GLU A 94 -15.44 -19.88 20.13
C GLU A 94 -16.42 -19.17 19.20
N ASP A 95 -17.59 -18.76 19.70
CA ASP A 95 -18.61 -18.06 18.91
C ASP A 95 -18.12 -16.70 18.38
N GLU A 96 -17.28 -15.99 19.14
CA GLU A 96 -16.67 -14.74 18.67
C GLU A 96 -15.61 -15.02 17.61
N ILE A 97 -14.79 -16.05 17.79
CA ILE A 97 -13.74 -16.45 16.82
C ILE A 97 -14.39 -16.91 15.51
N ARG A 98 -15.44 -17.74 15.57
CA ARG A 98 -16.15 -18.24 14.37
C ARG A 98 -16.79 -17.10 13.58
N ARG A 99 -17.39 -16.12 14.25
CA ARG A 99 -17.98 -14.92 13.62
C ARG A 99 -16.96 -14.00 12.94
N CYS A 100 -15.67 -14.17 13.20
CA CYS A 100 -14.63 -13.46 12.44
C CYS A 100 -14.41 -14.03 11.03
N TYR A 101 -14.83 -15.25 10.75
CA TYR A 101 -14.72 -15.87 9.43
C TYR A 101 -15.98 -15.64 8.62
N ALA A 102 -15.80 -15.33 7.33
CA ALA A 102 -16.90 -15.18 6.39
C ALA A 102 -17.71 -16.49 6.25
N VAL A 103 -19.02 -16.36 6.02
CA VAL A 103 -19.98 -17.49 5.99
C VAL A 103 -19.62 -18.55 4.95
N GLU A 104 -18.93 -18.16 3.88
CA GLU A 104 -18.46 -19.04 2.80
C GLU A 104 -17.34 -19.99 3.25
N ILE A 105 -16.72 -19.75 4.40
CA ILE A 105 -15.65 -20.57 4.95
C ILE A 105 -16.27 -21.72 5.75
N SER A 106 -16.07 -22.96 5.29
CA SER A 106 -16.47 -24.15 6.03
C SER A 106 -15.56 -24.34 7.24
N LEU A 107 -16.11 -24.13 8.44
CA LEU A 107 -15.38 -24.26 9.70
C LEU A 107 -15.52 -25.66 10.29
N PRO A 108 -14.45 -26.23 10.87
CA PRO A 108 -14.48 -27.53 11.54
C PRO A 108 -15.46 -27.62 12.72
N GLU A 109 -15.75 -28.85 13.13
CA GLU A 109 -16.47 -29.14 14.37
C GLU A 109 -15.75 -28.58 15.59
N LYS A 110 -16.51 -28.37 16.67
CA LYS A 110 -16.07 -27.68 17.89
C LYS A 110 -14.73 -28.18 18.45
N LYS A 111 -14.56 -29.49 18.58
CA LYS A 111 -13.34 -30.07 19.16
C LYS A 111 -12.11 -29.78 18.31
N ASP A 112 -12.22 -30.00 16.99
CA ASP A 112 -11.11 -29.79 16.06
C ASP A 112 -10.80 -28.30 15.91
N PHE A 113 -11.83 -27.46 15.91
CA PHE A 113 -11.69 -26.01 15.85
C PHE A 113 -10.86 -25.48 17.03
N VAL A 114 -11.21 -25.84 18.27
CA VAL A 114 -10.46 -25.41 19.47
C VAL A 114 -8.99 -25.84 19.39
N ARG A 115 -8.73 -27.08 18.93
CA ARG A 115 -7.36 -27.60 18.79
C ARG A 115 -6.56 -26.82 17.75
N ILE A 116 -7.17 -26.50 16.60
CA ILE A 116 -6.51 -25.72 15.53
C ILE A 116 -6.17 -24.32 16.04
N ILE A 117 -7.14 -23.62 16.63
CA ILE A 117 -6.92 -22.26 17.14
C ILE A 117 -5.84 -22.26 18.21
N LEU A 118 -5.84 -23.23 19.14
CA LEU A 118 -4.83 -23.32 20.19
C LEU A 118 -3.44 -23.50 19.59
N LEU A 119 -3.25 -24.55 18.79
CA LEU A 119 -1.95 -24.90 18.22
C LEU A 119 -1.34 -23.73 17.44
N ASP A 120 -2.16 -23.09 16.61
CA ASP A 120 -1.71 -22.03 15.72
C ASP A 120 -1.47 -20.72 16.47
N SER A 121 -2.31 -20.40 17.46
CA SER A 121 -2.12 -19.23 18.31
C SER A 121 -0.83 -19.35 19.12
N ILE A 122 -0.60 -20.48 19.77
CA ILE A 122 0.61 -20.70 20.59
C ILE A 122 1.86 -20.73 19.71
N PHE A 123 1.80 -21.34 18.53
CA PHE A 123 2.90 -21.29 17.58
C PHE A 123 3.31 -19.85 17.24
N ILE A 124 2.33 -18.99 16.90
CA ILE A 124 2.58 -17.58 16.57
C ILE A 124 3.16 -16.83 17.77
N ILE A 125 2.55 -17.00 18.95
CA ILE A 125 3.00 -16.32 20.17
C ILE A 125 4.44 -16.69 20.50
N GLU A 126 4.76 -17.99 20.50
CA GLU A 126 6.11 -18.48 20.80
C GLU A 126 7.13 -18.04 19.74
N LEU A 127 6.76 -18.07 18.45
CA LEU A 127 7.59 -17.56 17.36
C LEU A 127 7.96 -16.09 17.57
N PHE A 128 6.97 -15.26 17.91
CA PHE A 128 7.20 -13.83 18.10
C PHE A 128 7.97 -13.53 19.39
N LEU A 129 7.72 -14.28 20.47
CA LEU A 129 8.48 -14.21 21.72
C LEU A 129 9.98 -14.49 21.48
N ARG A 130 10.31 -15.59 20.78
CA ARG A 130 11.70 -15.96 20.47
C ARG A 130 12.39 -14.95 19.58
N ASN A 131 11.69 -14.46 18.54
CA ASN A 131 12.21 -13.42 17.67
C ASN A 131 12.55 -12.14 18.45
N TYR A 132 11.65 -11.70 19.33
CA TYR A 132 11.81 -10.48 20.12
C TYR A 132 12.96 -10.56 21.12
N GLU A 133 13.15 -11.69 21.78
CA GLU A 133 14.24 -11.89 22.73
C GLU A 133 15.62 -11.96 22.08
N GLY A 134 15.67 -12.06 20.75
CA GLY A 134 16.91 -12.34 20.05
C GLY A 134 17.53 -13.67 20.49
N GLN A 135 16.70 -14.64 20.93
CA GLN A 135 17.14 -16.02 21.14
C GLN A 135 17.51 -16.58 19.78
N ARG A 136 18.76 -16.30 19.35
CA ARG A 136 19.46 -17.10 18.34
C ARG A 136 19.88 -18.38 19.02
N ASP A 137 18.90 -19.16 19.46
CA ASP A 137 19.17 -20.54 19.77
C ASP A 137 19.61 -21.13 18.44
N GLU A 138 20.91 -21.49 18.30
CA GLU A 138 21.41 -22.17 17.09
C GLU A 138 20.60 -23.45 16.82
N MET A 139 19.86 -23.92 17.82
CA MET A 139 18.95 -25.05 17.82
C MET A 139 17.52 -24.72 17.33
N ASP A 140 17.11 -23.45 17.18
CA ASP A 140 15.78 -23.12 16.65
C ASP A 140 15.74 -23.34 15.13
N TYR A 141 15.06 -24.41 14.71
CA TYR A 141 14.97 -24.80 13.30
C TYR A 141 14.44 -23.72 12.36
N ILE A 142 13.50 -22.87 12.83
CA ILE A 142 12.83 -21.86 12.01
C ILE A 142 13.63 -20.56 12.02
N LEU A 143 13.93 -20.03 13.20
CA LEU A 143 14.56 -18.71 13.34
C LEU A 143 16.04 -18.70 12.98
N SER A 144 16.72 -19.85 13.04
CA SER A 144 18.10 -20.00 12.53
C SER A 144 18.19 -19.94 10.99
N LYS A 145 17.08 -20.11 10.27
CA LYS A 145 17.04 -20.17 8.80
C LYS A 145 16.24 -18.99 8.23
N PRO A 146 16.92 -17.95 7.68
CA PRO A 146 16.25 -16.77 7.13
C PRO A 146 15.18 -17.08 6.07
N CYS A 147 15.38 -18.12 5.24
CA CYS A 147 14.40 -18.53 4.25
C CYS A 147 13.09 -19.04 4.87
N LEU A 148 13.15 -19.80 5.96
CA LEU A 148 11.96 -20.29 6.66
C LEU A 148 11.26 -19.15 7.41
N LYS A 149 12.02 -18.30 8.11
CA LYS A 149 11.47 -17.13 8.78
C LYS A 149 10.72 -16.23 7.77
N ASN A 150 11.36 -15.91 6.65
CA ASN A 150 10.76 -15.07 5.61
C ASN A 150 9.54 -15.74 4.98
N GLY A 151 9.60 -17.05 4.68
CA GLY A 151 8.46 -17.80 4.15
C GLY A 151 7.26 -17.83 5.12
N ILE A 152 7.51 -18.03 6.42
CA ILE A 152 6.45 -17.97 7.44
C ILE A 152 5.89 -16.56 7.54
N MET A 153 6.73 -15.53 7.50
CA MET A 153 6.28 -14.14 7.53
C MET A 153 5.35 -13.82 6.35
N GLN A 154 5.65 -14.34 5.16
CA GLN A 154 4.79 -14.23 3.98
C GLN A 154 3.46 -14.97 4.16
N ASP A 155 3.49 -16.21 4.63
CA ASP A 155 2.26 -16.96 4.86
C ASP A 155 1.37 -16.35 5.96
N LEU A 156 1.97 -15.72 6.97
CA LEU A 156 1.24 -15.07 8.07
C LEU A 156 0.48 -13.81 7.64
N ILE A 157 0.77 -13.21 6.48
CA ILE A 157 0.05 -12.02 5.99
C ILE A 157 -1.05 -12.34 4.97
N LEU A 158 -1.16 -13.61 4.54
CA LEU A 158 -2.16 -14.01 3.54
C LEU A 158 -3.57 -13.93 4.12
N LEU A 159 -4.50 -13.31 3.40
CA LEU A 159 -5.87 -13.02 3.88
C LEU A 159 -6.64 -14.30 4.30
N GLU A 160 -6.39 -15.42 3.60
CA GLU A 160 -7.02 -16.71 3.88
C GLU A 160 -6.31 -17.51 5.00
N ASN A 161 -5.17 -17.02 5.51
CA ASN A 161 -4.30 -17.75 6.43
C ASN A 161 -4.18 -17.02 7.79
N GLN A 162 -5.32 -16.59 8.34
CA GLN A 162 -5.38 -15.67 9.48
C GLN A 162 -6.03 -16.30 10.71
N LEU A 163 -5.68 -15.74 11.88
CA LEU A 163 -6.43 -15.86 13.12
C LEU A 163 -6.89 -14.48 13.59
N PRO A 164 -8.02 -14.37 14.31
CA PRO A 164 -8.43 -13.10 14.89
C PRO A 164 -7.38 -12.61 15.89
N PHE A 165 -6.97 -11.35 15.77
CA PHE A 165 -5.91 -10.78 16.59
C PHE A 165 -6.25 -10.81 18.09
N PHE A 166 -7.52 -10.57 18.44
CA PHE A 166 -7.97 -10.53 19.83
C PHE A 166 -7.74 -11.84 20.59
N ILE A 167 -7.79 -13.00 19.92
CA ILE A 167 -7.55 -14.28 20.60
C ILE A 167 -6.06 -14.47 20.89
N LEU A 168 -5.19 -14.02 19.99
CA LEU A 168 -3.74 -14.03 20.20
C LEU A 168 -3.37 -13.14 21.38
N ASP A 169 -3.95 -11.94 21.45
CA ASP A 169 -3.75 -10.99 22.54
C ASP A 169 -4.22 -11.56 23.90
N ARG A 170 -5.43 -12.13 23.96
CA ARG A 170 -5.94 -12.76 25.19
C ARG A 170 -5.10 -13.93 25.68
N LEU A 171 -4.62 -14.79 24.78
CA LEU A 171 -3.77 -15.93 25.13
C LEU A 171 -2.38 -15.45 25.56
N TYR A 172 -1.84 -14.42 24.90
CA TYR A 172 -0.60 -13.77 25.31
C TYR A 172 -0.72 -13.16 26.70
N ASP A 173 -1.80 -12.44 27.00
CA ASP A 173 -2.03 -11.88 28.33
C ASP A 173 -2.10 -12.98 29.40
N ARG A 174 -2.78 -14.09 29.09
CA ARG A 174 -2.86 -15.23 30.01
C ARG A 174 -1.50 -15.87 30.29
N SER A 175 -0.54 -15.81 29.35
CA SER A 175 0.81 -16.36 29.54
C SER A 175 1.54 -15.74 30.74
N GLY A 176 1.28 -14.46 31.04
CA GLY A 176 1.95 -13.70 32.09
C GLY A 176 3.19 -12.94 31.63
N PHE A 177 3.49 -12.91 30.33
CA PHE A 177 4.61 -12.15 29.78
C PHE A 177 4.37 -10.63 29.70
N THR A 178 3.12 -10.17 29.81
CA THR A 178 2.72 -8.76 29.66
C THR A 178 3.37 -7.78 30.65
N GLY A 179 3.72 -8.23 31.87
CA GLY A 179 4.40 -7.40 32.85
C GLY A 179 5.92 -7.28 32.62
N ILE A 180 6.50 -8.23 31.88
CA ILE A 180 7.95 -8.31 31.60
C ILE A 180 8.28 -7.83 30.18
N ARG A 181 7.29 -7.82 29.27
CA ARG A 181 7.43 -7.46 27.85
C ARG A 181 6.29 -6.56 27.39
N LYS A 182 6.54 -5.77 26.34
CA LYS A 182 5.49 -5.00 25.65
C LYS A 182 4.36 -5.96 25.16
N GLY A 183 3.14 -5.44 24.99
CA GLY A 183 1.95 -6.25 24.61
C GLY A 183 2.11 -7.03 23.29
N PHE A 184 1.21 -7.96 23.00
CA PHE A 184 1.34 -8.86 21.84
C PHE A 184 1.50 -8.11 20.51
N LEU A 185 0.78 -6.99 20.35
CA LEU A 185 0.93 -6.08 19.21
C LEU A 185 2.36 -5.59 19.01
N THR A 186 3.11 -5.33 20.07
CA THR A 186 4.50 -4.93 19.93
C THR A 186 5.37 -6.09 19.41
N LEU A 187 5.11 -7.32 19.83
CA LEU A 187 5.81 -8.48 19.29
C LEU A 187 5.50 -8.67 17.80
N ALA A 188 4.23 -8.52 17.40
CA ALA A 188 3.83 -8.56 16.00
C ALA A 188 4.51 -7.46 15.17
N CYS A 189 4.49 -6.22 15.64
CA CYS A 189 5.17 -5.10 14.98
C CYS A 189 6.68 -5.33 14.86
N ASN A 190 7.31 -5.88 15.90
CA ASN A 190 8.71 -6.24 15.87
C ASN A 190 9.01 -7.30 14.81
N PHE A 191 8.17 -8.34 14.72
CA PHE A 191 8.35 -9.43 13.77
C PHE A 191 8.20 -8.97 12.31
N PHE A 192 7.23 -8.11 12.02
CA PHE A 192 6.91 -7.70 10.64
C PHE A 192 7.66 -6.44 10.16
N PHE A 193 8.07 -5.55 11.08
CA PHE A 193 8.55 -4.21 10.72
C PHE A 193 9.93 -3.86 11.33
N ASP A 194 10.70 -4.83 11.80
CA ASP A 194 12.07 -4.67 12.29
C ASP A 194 12.23 -3.49 13.29
N HIS A 195 11.51 -3.56 14.42
CA HIS A 195 11.58 -2.58 15.52
C HIS A 195 11.05 -1.16 15.22
N LYS A 196 10.33 -0.93 14.13
CA LYS A 196 9.60 0.34 13.95
C LYS A 196 8.52 0.48 15.03
N GLU A 197 8.71 1.41 15.96
CA GLU A 197 7.75 1.66 17.04
C GLU A 197 6.48 2.32 16.50
N LEU A 198 5.43 1.53 16.35
CA LEU A 198 4.12 2.02 15.92
C LEU A 198 3.37 2.58 17.13
N SER A 199 2.68 3.71 16.94
CA SER A 199 1.84 4.25 17.98
C SER A 199 0.73 3.24 18.29
N ILE A 200 0.54 2.92 19.56
CA ILE A 200 -0.52 2.00 20.01
C ILE A 200 -1.89 2.51 19.57
N ASP A 201 -2.07 3.84 19.49
CA ASP A 201 -3.31 4.45 19.03
C ASP A 201 -3.53 4.29 17.52
N GLU A 202 -2.47 4.32 16.70
CA GLU A 202 -2.54 4.09 15.25
C GLU A 202 -2.95 2.66 14.90
N MET A 203 -2.63 1.71 15.79
CA MET A 203 -2.87 0.28 15.60
C MET A 203 -4.03 -0.25 16.43
N ARG A 204 -4.82 0.65 17.03
CA ARG A 204 -6.02 0.30 17.76
C ARG A 204 -7.07 -0.22 16.79
N GLY A 205 -7.52 -1.46 17.02
CA GLY A 205 -8.58 -2.08 16.22
C GLY A 205 -8.10 -3.05 15.14
N VAL A 206 -6.79 -3.34 15.06
CA VAL A 206 -6.23 -4.40 14.19
C VAL A 206 -6.98 -5.71 14.39
N ARG A 207 -7.46 -6.28 13.29
CA ARG A 207 -8.31 -7.48 13.29
C ARG A 207 -7.54 -8.79 13.11
N HIS A 208 -6.45 -8.75 12.34
CA HIS A 208 -5.53 -9.87 12.05
C HIS A 208 -4.26 -9.30 11.36
N PHE A 209 -3.32 -10.13 10.92
CA PHE A 209 -2.02 -9.67 10.41
C PHE A 209 -2.07 -9.00 9.04
N THR A 210 -2.91 -9.45 8.11
CA THR A 210 -3.13 -8.70 6.85
C THR A 210 -3.65 -7.29 7.14
N ASP A 211 -4.53 -7.15 8.14
CA ASP A 211 -5.05 -5.85 8.56
C ASP A 211 -4.00 -5.02 9.30
N LEU A 212 -3.11 -5.64 10.08
CA LEU A 212 -1.93 -4.99 10.65
C LEU A 212 -1.03 -4.37 9.55
N GLN A 213 -0.77 -5.13 8.49
CA GLN A 213 -0.03 -4.64 7.32
C GLN A 213 -0.76 -3.46 6.65
N ARG A 214 -2.09 -3.51 6.53
CA ARG A 214 -2.88 -2.39 6.01
C ARG A 214 -2.73 -1.13 6.88
N HIS A 215 -2.84 -1.27 8.20
CA HIS A 215 -2.70 -0.15 9.14
C HIS A 215 -1.31 0.50 9.03
N PHE A 216 -0.26 -0.30 8.82
CA PHE A 216 1.10 0.22 8.61
C PHE A 216 1.21 1.19 7.42
N TYR A 217 0.47 0.96 6.33
CA TYR A 217 0.45 1.84 5.16
C TYR A 217 -0.58 2.97 5.22
N HIS A 218 -1.52 2.91 6.17
CA HIS A 218 -2.63 3.85 6.22
C HIS A 218 -2.15 5.29 6.48
N PRO A 219 -2.61 6.29 5.71
CA PRO A 219 -2.19 7.67 5.95
C PRO A 219 -2.80 8.22 7.25
N PRO A 220 -2.09 9.07 8.00
CA PRO A 220 -2.58 9.67 9.24
C PRO A 220 -3.64 10.74 8.97
N ILE A 221 -3.61 11.35 7.78
CA ILE A 221 -4.56 12.39 7.36
C ILE A 221 -5.67 11.74 6.53
N ARG A 222 -6.88 11.68 7.11
CA ARG A 222 -8.10 11.30 6.38
C ARG A 222 -8.40 12.33 5.30
N ARG A 223 -8.22 11.96 4.04
CA ARG A 223 -8.70 12.73 2.89
C ARG A 223 -10.10 12.22 2.54
N PHE A 224 -11.01 13.09 2.15
CA PHE A 224 -12.31 12.63 1.65
C PHE A 224 -12.13 12.04 0.25
N ALA A 225 -12.62 10.82 0.05
CA ALA A 225 -12.61 10.19 -1.26
C ALA A 225 -13.66 10.85 -2.15
N GLU A 226 -13.26 11.27 -3.35
CA GLU A 226 -14.14 11.89 -4.33
C GLU A 226 -14.35 10.93 -5.50
N HIS A 227 -15.47 11.07 -6.22
CA HIS A 227 -15.64 10.38 -7.49
C HIS A 227 -14.69 11.00 -8.52
N SER A 228 -13.86 10.17 -9.13
CA SER A 228 -12.97 10.58 -10.20
C SER A 228 -12.99 9.53 -11.29
N THR A 229 -13.25 9.96 -12.52
CA THR A 229 -13.25 9.13 -13.73
C THR A 229 -12.05 9.42 -14.63
N GLU A 230 -11.17 10.35 -14.23
CA GLU A 230 -10.07 10.79 -15.06
C GLU A 230 -8.83 9.93 -14.82
N GLN A 231 -8.17 9.55 -15.91
CA GLN A 231 -6.93 8.79 -15.88
C GLN A 231 -5.74 9.74 -16.14
N PRO A 232 -4.74 9.80 -15.26
CA PRO A 232 -3.54 10.59 -15.51
C PRO A 232 -2.67 9.95 -16.60
N HIS A 233 -1.82 10.75 -17.21
CA HIS A 233 -0.83 10.26 -18.18
C HIS A 233 0.35 9.57 -17.48
N SER A 234 1.06 8.71 -18.23
CA SER A 234 2.24 7.99 -17.74
C SER A 234 3.38 8.92 -17.30
N ALA A 235 4.29 8.40 -16.47
CA ALA A 235 5.41 9.14 -15.92
C ALA A 235 6.27 9.76 -17.03
N THR A 236 6.59 9.01 -18.07
CA THR A 236 7.38 9.50 -19.20
C THR A 236 6.65 10.59 -19.99
N LYS A 237 5.33 10.46 -20.21
CA LYS A 237 4.52 11.48 -20.88
C LYS A 237 4.49 12.79 -20.09
N LEU A 238 4.27 12.70 -18.78
CA LEU A 238 4.27 13.85 -17.87
C LEU A 238 5.67 14.52 -17.80
N ASN A 239 6.73 13.71 -17.71
CA ASN A 239 8.11 14.20 -17.70
C ASN A 239 8.49 14.89 -19.02
N THR A 240 7.99 14.36 -20.15
CA THR A 240 8.16 14.99 -21.47
C THR A 240 7.47 16.37 -21.53
N ARG A 241 6.38 16.58 -20.77
CA ARG A 241 5.75 17.90 -20.58
C ARG A 241 6.43 18.79 -19.55
N GLY A 242 7.53 18.33 -18.95
CA GLY A 242 8.34 19.11 -18.02
C GLY A 242 7.99 18.92 -16.55
N LEU A 243 7.06 18.01 -16.21
CA LEU A 243 6.78 17.67 -14.82
C LEU A 243 7.99 16.99 -14.22
N ILE A 244 8.38 17.38 -13.01
CA ILE A 244 9.51 16.76 -12.32
C ILE A 244 9.01 15.74 -11.31
N PHE A 245 9.46 14.51 -11.48
CA PHE A 245 9.35 13.46 -10.48
C PHE A 245 10.52 13.58 -9.50
N GLU A 246 10.21 13.57 -8.21
CA GLU A 246 11.20 13.68 -7.16
C GLU A 246 10.78 12.80 -5.98
N LYS A 247 11.75 12.10 -5.38
CA LYS A 247 11.54 11.33 -4.17
C LYS A 247 11.10 12.26 -3.03
N LEU A 248 10.05 11.87 -2.32
CA LEU A 248 9.67 12.55 -1.09
C LEU A 248 10.68 12.19 0.01
N GLU A 249 11.59 13.11 0.31
CA GLU A 249 12.52 12.95 1.43
C GLU A 249 11.77 13.15 2.77
N PRO A 250 12.06 12.33 3.80
CA PRO A 250 11.57 12.58 5.16
C PRO A 250 12.09 13.94 5.62
N GLN A 251 11.22 14.80 6.16
CA GLN A 251 11.66 16.06 6.76
C GLN A 251 12.58 15.74 7.94
N GLY A 252 13.87 16.09 7.79
CA GLY A 252 14.83 16.01 8.88
C GLY A 252 14.44 16.97 10.00
N GLN A 253 14.29 16.42 11.21
CA GLN A 253 14.45 17.05 12.53
C GLN A 253 14.48 18.59 12.54
N GLN A 254 13.30 19.22 12.57
CA GLN A 254 13.11 20.47 13.31
C GLN A 254 11.79 20.37 14.08
N GLN A 255 11.93 20.06 15.38
CA GLN A 255 11.02 20.34 16.50
C GLN A 255 9.51 20.26 16.23
N GLU A 256 8.95 19.09 16.49
CA GLU A 256 7.76 18.92 17.35
C GLU A 256 7.77 17.47 17.85
N GLU A 257 7.67 17.27 19.16
CA GLU A 257 7.79 15.99 19.89
C GLU A 257 6.70 14.94 19.59
N ASN A 258 5.99 15.06 18.46
CA ASN A 258 5.04 14.08 17.93
C ASN A 258 5.37 13.67 16.48
N SER A 259 6.64 13.70 16.07
CA SER A 259 7.04 13.33 14.71
C SER A 259 7.04 11.81 14.50
N LEU A 260 5.88 11.28 14.15
CA LEU A 260 5.70 9.94 13.60
C LEU A 260 6.57 9.80 12.33
N ASP A 261 7.32 8.70 12.25
CA ASP A 261 8.31 8.39 11.20
C ASP A 261 7.71 8.54 9.78
N GLU A 262 8.06 9.63 9.08
CA GLU A 262 7.53 9.95 7.74
C GLU A 262 7.85 8.89 6.66
N LYS A 263 8.74 7.94 6.95
CA LYS A 263 9.01 6.78 6.09
C LYS A 263 7.83 5.80 5.99
N ARG A 264 6.81 5.90 6.85
CA ARG A 264 5.62 5.03 6.85
C ARG A 264 4.60 5.36 5.76
N TYR A 265 4.76 6.49 5.08
CA TYR A 265 3.71 7.02 4.23
C TYR A 265 3.93 6.73 2.75
N LEU A 266 4.08 5.45 2.38
CA LEU A 266 4.16 5.03 0.96
C LEU A 266 3.05 5.67 0.10
N LEU A 267 1.88 5.83 0.70
CA LEU A 267 0.68 6.35 0.05
C LEU A 267 0.68 7.91 -0.06
N HIS A 268 1.64 8.63 0.51
CA HIS A 268 1.60 10.09 0.60
C HIS A 268 2.23 10.80 -0.60
N ILE A 269 1.45 10.95 -1.66
CA ILE A 269 1.86 11.73 -2.85
C ILE A 269 1.51 13.21 -2.67
N LYS A 270 2.46 14.10 -3.00
CA LYS A 270 2.30 15.56 -2.96
C LYS A 270 2.55 16.18 -4.33
N PHE A 271 1.58 16.94 -4.83
CA PHE A 271 1.75 17.79 -6.02
C PHE A 271 2.11 19.22 -5.60
N LYS A 272 3.30 19.69 -5.95
CA LYS A 272 3.77 21.06 -5.69
C LYS A 272 3.73 21.90 -6.96
N ASP A 273 2.86 22.90 -6.95
CA ASP A 273 2.76 23.90 -8.00
C ASP A 273 3.46 25.20 -7.58
N ASN A 274 4.66 25.44 -8.11
CA ASN A 274 5.49 26.58 -7.73
C ASN A 274 5.33 27.80 -8.67
N LEU A 275 4.41 27.73 -9.65
CA LEU A 275 4.18 28.81 -10.62
C LEU A 275 3.37 29.99 -10.06
N LYS A 276 2.79 29.87 -8.87
CA LYS A 276 2.03 30.96 -8.23
C LYS A 276 2.89 32.05 -7.58
N ILE A 277 4.21 31.89 -7.50
CA ILE A 277 5.10 32.70 -6.64
C ILE A 277 5.62 33.99 -7.32
N CYS A 278 5.39 34.22 -8.63
CA CYS A 278 5.85 35.46 -9.29
C CYS A 278 4.76 36.11 -10.17
N PRO A 279 3.96 37.04 -9.62
CA PRO A 279 3.01 37.83 -10.40
C PRO A 279 3.68 38.85 -11.34
N CYS A 280 4.92 39.26 -11.06
CA CYS A 280 5.65 40.31 -11.78
C CYS A 280 6.38 39.82 -13.05
N ILE A 281 6.47 38.51 -13.30
CA ILE A 281 6.99 37.95 -14.55
C ILE A 281 5.80 37.36 -15.33
N ASN A 282 4.88 38.22 -15.76
CA ASN A 282 3.81 37.83 -16.69
C ASN A 282 4.32 37.69 -18.15
N CYS A 283 5.63 37.85 -18.35
CA CYS A 283 6.33 37.59 -19.60
C CYS A 283 6.59 36.08 -19.74
N LYS A 284 5.87 35.44 -20.66
CA LYS A 284 5.85 33.98 -20.89
C LYS A 284 7.14 33.37 -21.47
N TRP A 285 8.27 34.08 -21.53
CA TRP A 285 9.47 33.66 -22.30
C TRP A 285 10.70 33.19 -21.47
N PRO A 286 11.09 33.75 -20.30
CA PRO A 286 12.42 33.49 -19.76
C PRO A 286 12.55 32.13 -19.03
N THR A 287 11.48 31.33 -18.91
CA THR A 287 11.50 30.09 -18.13
C THR A 287 12.15 28.90 -18.84
N VAL A 288 12.58 29.04 -20.09
CA VAL A 288 13.11 27.90 -20.86
C VAL A 288 14.61 27.66 -20.64
N CYS A 289 15.39 28.68 -20.31
CA CYS A 289 16.82 28.56 -19.97
C CYS A 289 17.09 27.90 -18.60
N LEU A 290 16.05 27.52 -17.86
CA LEU A 290 16.11 27.30 -16.41
C LEU A 290 16.75 25.97 -15.96
N LYS A 291 17.10 25.04 -16.86
CA LYS A 291 17.90 23.87 -16.48
C LYS A 291 19.38 24.20 -16.28
N SER A 292 19.89 25.24 -16.93
CA SER A 292 21.30 25.63 -16.86
C SER A 292 21.65 26.39 -15.59
N PHE A 293 20.66 26.77 -14.77
CA PHE A 293 20.84 27.49 -13.51
C PHE A 293 20.26 26.70 -12.33
N PRO A 294 21.10 26.05 -11.50
CA PRO A 294 20.67 25.24 -10.35
C PRO A 294 19.75 25.97 -9.35
N SER A 295 19.90 27.30 -9.23
CA SER A 295 19.13 28.17 -8.34
C SER A 295 17.62 28.25 -8.67
N LEU A 296 17.20 27.89 -9.88
CA LEU A 296 15.83 28.07 -10.36
C LEU A 296 15.02 26.76 -10.42
N LYS A 297 15.61 25.63 -10.00
CA LYS A 297 14.91 24.33 -9.82
C LYS A 297 13.64 24.50 -8.95
N ARG A 298 13.63 25.45 -8.02
CA ARG A 298 12.53 25.74 -7.08
C ARG A 298 11.24 26.24 -7.75
N LEU A 299 11.28 26.74 -8.99
CA LEU A 299 10.10 27.29 -9.69
C LEU A 299 9.34 26.24 -10.52
N GLN A 300 9.86 25.02 -10.63
CA GLN A 300 9.26 23.97 -11.45
C GLN A 300 8.18 23.20 -10.69
N THR A 301 7.12 22.81 -11.40
CA THR A 301 6.07 21.92 -10.89
C THR A 301 6.63 20.53 -10.65
N ARG A 302 6.35 19.97 -9.48
CA ARG A 302 6.92 18.71 -9.01
C ARG A 302 5.84 17.78 -8.48
N LEU A 303 6.00 16.49 -8.78
CA LEU A 303 5.26 15.41 -8.13
C LEU A 303 6.23 14.69 -7.19
N LEU A 304 5.96 14.82 -5.89
CA LEU A 304 6.72 14.15 -4.83
C LEU A 304 6.06 12.81 -4.52
N ILE A 305 6.81 11.74 -4.72
CA ILE A 305 6.35 10.37 -4.48
C ILE A 305 7.29 9.72 -3.44
N PRO A 306 6.75 9.08 -2.40
CA PRO A 306 7.53 8.26 -1.47
C PRO A 306 8.31 7.16 -2.20
N GLU A 307 9.42 6.72 -1.60
CA GLU A 307 10.17 5.58 -2.13
C GLU A 307 9.32 4.30 -2.06
N PHE A 308 9.26 3.59 -3.18
CA PHE A 308 8.60 2.31 -3.33
C PHE A 308 9.63 1.23 -3.67
N VAL A 309 9.90 0.36 -2.70
CA VAL A 309 10.80 -0.78 -2.87
C VAL A 309 10.02 -1.93 -3.47
N VAL A 310 10.49 -2.45 -4.61
CA VAL A 310 9.84 -3.56 -5.32
C VAL A 310 10.75 -4.78 -5.28
N ASP A 311 10.32 -5.81 -4.55
CA ASP A 311 10.99 -7.11 -4.39
C ASP A 311 10.05 -8.27 -4.74
N ASN A 312 10.54 -9.51 -4.59
CA ASN A 312 9.79 -10.73 -4.88
C ASN A 312 8.58 -11.00 -3.97
N ARG A 313 8.39 -10.22 -2.89
CA ARG A 313 7.26 -10.34 -1.94
C ARG A 313 6.20 -9.28 -2.21
N THR A 314 6.55 -8.25 -2.97
CA THR A 314 5.71 -7.06 -3.20
C THR A 314 4.36 -7.42 -3.82
N GLU A 315 4.35 -8.25 -4.87
CA GLU A 315 3.08 -8.64 -5.53
C GLU A 315 2.13 -9.36 -4.56
N GLU A 316 2.65 -10.32 -3.79
CA GLU A 316 1.88 -11.11 -2.83
C GLU A 316 1.29 -10.24 -1.72
N LEU A 317 2.10 -9.33 -1.15
CA LEU A 317 1.65 -8.38 -0.13
C LEU A 317 0.50 -7.52 -0.64
N PHE A 318 0.68 -6.83 -1.78
CA PHE A 318 -0.34 -5.90 -2.28
C PHE A 318 -1.60 -6.62 -2.73
N ARG A 319 -1.49 -7.83 -3.31
CA ARG A 319 -2.68 -8.64 -3.65
C ARG A 319 -3.54 -8.97 -2.44
N ASN A 320 -2.94 -9.32 -1.31
CA ASN A 320 -3.67 -9.63 -0.07
C ASN A 320 -4.27 -8.36 0.57
N LEU A 321 -3.53 -7.26 0.56
CA LEU A 321 -4.03 -5.97 1.06
C LEU A 321 -5.21 -5.45 0.23
N MET A 322 -5.11 -5.53 -1.09
CA MET A 322 -6.17 -5.08 -2.02
C MET A 322 -7.39 -5.99 -1.97
N ALA A 323 -7.21 -7.30 -1.73
CA ALA A 323 -8.32 -8.22 -1.46
C ALA A 323 -9.03 -7.87 -0.14
N LEU A 324 -8.27 -7.61 0.93
CA LEU A 324 -8.82 -7.17 2.21
C LEU A 324 -9.62 -5.87 2.06
N GLU A 325 -9.09 -4.88 1.35
CA GLU A 325 -9.79 -3.61 1.13
C GLU A 325 -11.09 -3.80 0.36
N GLN A 326 -11.11 -4.63 -0.68
CA GLN A 326 -12.34 -4.89 -1.43
C GLN A 326 -13.39 -5.66 -0.64
N CYS A 327 -12.98 -6.57 0.26
CA CYS A 327 -13.90 -7.36 1.08
C CYS A 327 -14.39 -6.62 2.33
N HIS A 328 -13.51 -5.92 3.03
CA HIS A 328 -13.77 -5.38 4.37
C HIS A 328 -13.87 -3.85 4.42
N TYR A 329 -13.11 -3.14 3.56
CA TYR A 329 -13.01 -1.68 3.56
C TYR A 329 -13.37 -1.05 2.20
N PRO A 330 -14.51 -1.40 1.55
CA PRO A 330 -14.80 -0.92 0.19
C PRO A 330 -14.95 0.60 0.10
N GLY A 331 -15.26 1.27 1.21
CA GLY A 331 -15.30 2.73 1.31
C GLY A 331 -13.95 3.39 1.63
N ASP A 332 -12.96 2.61 2.08
CA ASP A 332 -11.65 3.04 2.56
C ASP A 332 -10.49 2.28 1.87
N ALA A 333 -10.60 2.08 0.56
CA ALA A 333 -9.65 1.28 -0.24
C ALA A 333 -8.40 2.06 -0.69
N TYR A 334 -7.63 2.62 0.25
CA TYR A 334 -6.49 3.50 -0.03
C TYR A 334 -5.38 2.82 -0.84
N ILE A 335 -5.09 1.54 -0.55
CA ILE A 335 -4.04 0.78 -1.21
C ILE A 335 -4.46 0.46 -2.65
N CYS A 336 -5.69 0.03 -2.86
CA CYS A 336 -6.25 -0.17 -4.19
C CYS A 336 -6.13 1.10 -5.06
N GLU A 337 -6.47 2.27 -4.49
CA GLU A 337 -6.42 3.54 -5.21
C GLU A 337 -4.98 4.02 -5.48
N TYR A 338 -4.05 3.76 -4.57
CA TYR A 338 -2.63 4.03 -4.78
C TYR A 338 -2.05 3.17 -5.91
N ILE A 339 -2.34 1.87 -5.90
CA ILE A 339 -1.86 0.95 -6.95
C ILE A 339 -2.45 1.31 -8.31
N LYS A 340 -3.71 1.74 -8.39
CA LYS A 340 -4.29 2.30 -9.62
C LYS A 340 -3.56 3.55 -10.11
N LEU A 341 -3.20 4.46 -9.20
CA LEU A 341 -2.41 5.63 -9.59
C LEU A 341 -1.02 5.23 -10.11
N LEU A 342 -0.37 4.23 -9.49
CA LEU A 342 0.90 3.70 -9.98
C LEU A 342 0.75 3.04 -11.36
N ASP A 343 -0.28 2.23 -11.60
CA ASP A 343 -0.61 1.62 -12.89
C ASP A 343 -0.73 2.69 -13.99
N PHE A 344 -1.41 3.80 -13.73
CA PHE A 344 -1.46 4.91 -14.70
C PHE A 344 -0.11 5.56 -14.95
N LEU A 345 0.72 5.72 -13.91
CA LEU A 345 2.05 6.31 -14.03
C LEU A 345 3.05 5.36 -14.71
N ILE A 346 2.87 4.04 -14.58
CA ILE A 346 3.86 3.02 -14.96
C ILE A 346 3.24 2.08 -15.99
N ASN A 347 3.19 2.50 -17.25
CA ASN A 347 2.65 1.65 -18.31
C ASN A 347 3.74 0.79 -18.97
N SER A 348 4.99 1.26 -18.97
CA SER A 348 6.11 0.62 -19.66
C SER A 348 7.39 0.58 -18.84
N GLU A 349 8.42 -0.10 -19.37
CA GLU A 349 9.72 -0.21 -18.71
C GLU A 349 10.45 1.14 -18.63
N GLU A 350 10.23 2.05 -19.59
CA GLU A 350 10.80 3.40 -19.58
C GLU A 350 10.19 4.26 -18.47
N ASP A 351 8.90 4.06 -18.15
CA ASP A 351 8.28 4.73 -17.00
C ASP A 351 8.94 4.25 -15.69
N VAL A 352 9.23 2.96 -15.57
CA VAL A 352 9.97 2.41 -14.42
C VAL A 352 11.40 2.95 -14.38
N GLU A 353 12.11 2.92 -15.50
CA GLU A 353 13.49 3.42 -15.60
C GLU A 353 13.57 4.88 -15.14
N LEU A 354 12.66 5.73 -15.62
CA LEU A 354 12.55 7.12 -15.18
C LEU A 354 12.37 7.24 -13.66
N LEU A 355 11.50 6.43 -13.06
CA LEU A 355 11.22 6.49 -11.62
C LEU A 355 12.36 5.89 -10.78
N VAL A 356 13.08 4.90 -11.31
CA VAL A 356 14.31 4.34 -10.72
C VAL A 356 15.42 5.40 -10.73
N ASP A 357 15.60 6.12 -11.84
CA ASP A 357 16.55 7.25 -11.94
C ASP A 357 16.26 8.36 -10.93
N LYS A 358 14.99 8.56 -10.56
CA LYS A 358 14.58 9.50 -9.52
C LYS A 358 14.64 8.94 -8.11
N ARG A 359 15.07 7.68 -7.95
CA ARG A 359 15.07 6.94 -6.67
C ARG A 359 13.68 6.87 -6.02
N ILE A 360 12.63 6.98 -6.83
CA ILE A 360 11.25 6.78 -6.39
C ILE A 360 10.95 5.28 -6.35
N ILE A 361 11.46 4.51 -7.32
CA ILE A 361 11.39 3.05 -7.30
C ILE A 361 12.77 2.48 -6.99
N VAL A 362 12.82 1.56 -6.02
CA VAL A 362 14.00 0.70 -5.80
C VAL A 362 13.68 -0.67 -6.36
N ASN A 363 14.24 -0.98 -7.53
CA ASN A 363 13.98 -2.23 -8.24
C ASN A 363 14.89 -3.36 -7.73
N LEU A 364 14.36 -4.26 -6.92
CA LEU A 364 15.02 -5.48 -6.45
C LEU A 364 14.55 -6.74 -7.19
N LEU A 365 13.68 -6.61 -8.19
CA LEU A 365 13.30 -7.71 -9.11
C LEU A 365 14.34 -7.94 -10.21
N GLY A 366 15.23 -6.96 -10.45
CA GLY A 366 16.30 -7.07 -11.44
C GLY A 366 15.91 -6.72 -12.87
N SER A 367 14.64 -6.38 -13.13
CA SER A 367 14.18 -5.93 -14.45
C SER A 367 13.08 -4.87 -14.35
N ASN A 368 13.24 -3.77 -15.08
CA ASN A 368 12.23 -2.70 -15.14
C ASN A 368 10.94 -3.20 -15.83
N THR A 369 11.08 -4.08 -16.83
CA THR A 369 9.96 -4.72 -17.51
C THR A 369 9.11 -5.56 -16.55
N GLU A 370 9.75 -6.29 -15.64
CA GLU A 370 9.04 -7.13 -14.67
C GLU A 370 8.31 -6.29 -13.62
N VAL A 371 8.88 -5.15 -13.19
CA VAL A 371 8.19 -4.19 -12.32
C VAL A 371 6.93 -3.63 -13.01
N ALA A 372 7.05 -3.17 -14.26
CA ALA A 372 5.92 -2.63 -15.01
C ALA A 372 4.81 -3.68 -15.19
N LYS A 373 5.17 -4.91 -15.59
CA LYS A 373 4.21 -6.02 -15.72
C LYS A 373 3.52 -6.36 -14.39
N MET A 374 4.27 -6.39 -13.29
CA MET A 374 3.74 -6.69 -11.96
C MET A 374 2.69 -5.64 -11.56
N ILE A 375 3.02 -4.35 -11.64
CA ILE A 375 2.10 -3.25 -11.27
C ILE A 375 0.83 -3.31 -12.13
N ASN A 376 0.97 -3.48 -13.45
CA ASN A 376 -0.19 -3.52 -14.35
C ASN A 376 -1.07 -4.76 -14.12
N ARG A 377 -0.50 -5.85 -13.61
CA ARG A 377 -1.24 -7.06 -13.23
C ARG A 377 -1.92 -6.95 -11.88
N LEU A 378 -1.46 -6.07 -10.98
CA LEU A 378 -2.11 -5.85 -9.69
C LEU A 378 -3.50 -5.22 -9.85
N CYS A 379 -3.70 -4.37 -10.86
CA CYS A 379 -4.98 -3.70 -11.12
C CYS A 379 -6.06 -4.58 -11.78
N ARG A 380 -5.73 -5.80 -12.23
CA ARG A 380 -6.72 -6.72 -12.83
C ARG A 380 -7.73 -7.17 -11.79
N GLU A 381 -9.02 -7.11 -12.16
CA GLU A 381 -10.16 -7.48 -11.29
C GLU A 381 -10.32 -6.61 -10.03
N ILE A 382 -9.61 -5.48 -9.94
CA ILE A 382 -9.73 -4.52 -8.84
C ILE A 382 -10.83 -3.52 -9.16
N VAL A 383 -11.83 -3.44 -8.30
CA VAL A 383 -12.93 -2.49 -8.44
C VAL A 383 -12.58 -1.18 -7.73
N GLY A 384 -12.95 -0.03 -8.33
CA GLY A 384 -12.83 1.30 -7.71
C GLY A 384 -14.13 2.08 -7.81
N THR A 385 -14.53 2.69 -6.71
CA THR A 385 -15.75 3.52 -6.67
C THR A 385 -15.46 4.96 -6.21
N LYS A 386 -14.38 5.18 -5.46
CA LYS A 386 -13.96 6.48 -4.93
C LYS A 386 -12.43 6.58 -4.93
N SER A 387 -11.89 7.79 -5.14
CA SER A 387 -10.45 8.01 -5.19
C SER A 387 -9.98 9.07 -4.20
N TYR A 388 -9.00 8.71 -3.36
CA TYR A 388 -8.27 9.64 -2.50
C TYR A 388 -7.25 10.50 -3.26
N TYR A 389 -6.93 10.07 -4.48
CA TYR A 389 -5.97 10.73 -5.35
C TYR A 389 -6.65 11.56 -6.44
N SER A 390 -7.98 11.68 -6.44
CA SER A 390 -8.76 12.50 -7.40
C SER A 390 -8.14 13.88 -7.65
N LYS A 391 -7.78 14.59 -6.57
CA LYS A 391 -7.16 15.92 -6.62
C LYS A 391 -5.77 15.92 -7.23
N VAL A 392 -4.98 14.88 -6.96
CA VAL A 392 -3.65 14.73 -7.55
C VAL A 392 -3.79 14.43 -9.04
N THR A 393 -4.64 13.47 -9.40
CA THR A 393 -4.95 13.10 -10.78
C THR A 393 -5.43 14.29 -11.59
N LYS A 394 -6.40 15.06 -11.07
CA LYS A 394 -6.89 16.28 -11.71
C LYS A 394 -5.77 17.29 -11.97
N LYS A 395 -4.91 17.55 -10.97
CA LYS A 395 -3.76 18.46 -11.12
C LYS A 395 -2.76 17.96 -12.17
N LEU A 396 -2.55 16.66 -12.29
CA LEU A 396 -1.69 16.08 -13.32
C LEU A 396 -2.27 16.28 -14.72
N ASN A 397 -3.58 16.12 -14.86
CA ASN A 397 -4.28 16.36 -16.12
C ASN A 397 -4.30 17.83 -16.51
N ASP A 398 -4.64 18.71 -15.57
CA ASP A 398 -4.60 20.17 -15.75
C ASP A 398 -3.19 20.62 -16.20
N TYR A 399 -2.14 20.07 -15.58
CA TYR A 399 -0.76 20.33 -15.97
C TYR A 399 -0.46 19.86 -17.39
N TYR A 400 -0.82 18.63 -17.73
CA TYR A 400 -0.52 18.05 -19.04
C TYR A 400 -1.28 18.73 -20.18
N ASN A 401 -2.54 19.10 -19.95
CA ASN A 401 -3.41 19.71 -20.94
C ASN A 401 -3.13 21.21 -21.13
N ASN A 402 -2.40 21.84 -20.23
CA ASN A 402 -2.08 23.25 -20.34
C ASN A 402 -1.02 23.53 -21.42
N ASP A 403 -1.44 24.32 -22.42
CA ASP A 403 -0.64 24.67 -23.60
C ASP A 403 0.67 25.38 -23.28
N TRP A 404 0.73 26.13 -22.18
CA TRP A 404 1.96 26.80 -21.78
C TRP A 404 3.05 25.79 -21.43
N PHE A 405 2.72 24.73 -20.67
CA PHE A 405 3.69 23.67 -20.37
C PHE A 405 4.08 22.91 -21.64
N LYS A 406 3.13 22.67 -22.55
CA LYS A 406 3.41 22.09 -23.88
C LYS A 406 4.46 22.89 -24.65
N ARG A 407 4.24 24.19 -24.78
CA ARG A 407 5.14 25.11 -25.52
C ARG A 407 6.49 25.23 -24.84
N THR A 408 6.51 25.36 -23.51
CA THR A 408 7.74 25.44 -22.71
C THR A 408 8.59 24.18 -22.84
N ALA A 409 7.95 23.00 -22.79
CA ALA A 409 8.63 21.73 -22.98
C ALA A 409 9.21 21.56 -24.39
N SER A 410 8.46 21.96 -25.42
CA SER A 410 8.94 21.98 -26.81
C SER A 410 10.16 22.88 -26.99
N LEU A 411 10.07 24.12 -26.50
CA LEU A 411 11.17 25.09 -26.57
C LEU A 411 12.41 24.56 -25.83
N ARG A 412 12.23 23.91 -24.67
CA ARG A 412 13.32 23.27 -23.93
C ARG A 412 13.99 22.16 -24.75
N ASN A 413 13.22 21.27 -25.35
CA ASN A 413 13.75 20.12 -26.07
C ASN A 413 14.45 20.51 -27.39
N VAL A 414 14.03 21.61 -28.03
CA VAL A 414 14.65 22.10 -29.27
C VAL A 414 15.93 22.88 -28.96
N TYR A 415 15.85 23.87 -28.07
CA TYR A 415 16.88 24.89 -27.90
C TYR A 415 17.76 24.70 -26.66
N PHE A 416 17.26 24.04 -25.61
CA PHE A 416 17.93 23.95 -24.30
C PHE A 416 18.13 22.50 -23.84
N ARG A 417 18.31 21.59 -24.80
CA ARG A 417 18.47 20.16 -24.53
C ARG A 417 19.81 19.83 -23.88
N ASP A 418 20.85 20.51 -24.35
CA ASP A 418 22.24 20.33 -23.92
C ASP A 418 22.94 21.69 -23.88
N ILE A 419 24.14 21.71 -23.28
CA ILE A 419 24.90 22.95 -23.07
C ILE A 419 25.18 23.66 -24.39
N TRP A 420 25.55 22.92 -25.44
CA TRP A 420 25.91 23.51 -26.74
C TRP A 420 24.74 24.20 -27.42
N ARG A 421 23.58 23.55 -27.47
CA ARG A 421 22.36 24.16 -28.00
C ARG A 421 21.92 25.34 -27.15
N SER A 422 22.06 25.23 -25.83
CA SER A 422 21.73 26.32 -24.91
C SER A 422 22.62 27.54 -25.16
N THR A 423 23.95 27.36 -25.22
CA THR A 423 24.89 28.46 -25.47
C THR A 423 24.70 29.07 -26.85
N ALA A 424 24.49 28.25 -27.88
CA ALA A 424 24.21 28.74 -29.24
C ALA A 424 22.92 29.57 -29.30
N THR A 425 21.87 29.12 -28.61
CA THR A 425 20.60 29.85 -28.52
C THR A 425 20.77 31.19 -27.79
N VAL A 426 21.50 31.21 -26.67
CA VAL A 426 21.76 32.44 -25.92
C VAL A 426 22.58 33.42 -26.74
N VAL A 427 23.66 32.97 -27.38
CA VAL A 427 24.49 33.82 -28.26
C VAL A 427 23.65 34.36 -29.41
N GLY A 428 22.87 33.51 -30.08
CA GLY A 428 21.98 33.93 -31.17
C GLY A 428 20.97 34.99 -30.72
N PHE A 429 20.39 34.85 -29.52
CA PHE A 429 19.49 35.85 -28.95
C PHE A 429 20.19 37.17 -28.62
N VAL A 430 21.38 37.11 -28.01
CA VAL A 430 22.18 38.31 -27.69
C VAL A 430 22.56 39.05 -28.97
N VAL A 431 23.04 38.32 -29.99
CA VAL A 431 23.38 38.90 -31.30
C VAL A 431 22.17 39.55 -31.95
N LEU A 432 21.00 38.88 -31.93
CA LEU A 432 19.75 39.43 -32.46
C LEU A 432 19.37 40.74 -31.74
N LEU A 433 19.47 40.76 -30.41
CA LEU A 433 19.10 41.91 -29.59
C LEU A 433 20.06 43.10 -29.85
N ILE A 434 21.36 42.85 -29.93
CA ILE A 434 22.36 43.85 -30.34
C ILE A 434 22.05 44.37 -31.75
N THR A 435 21.67 43.48 -32.68
CA THR A 435 21.36 43.85 -34.07
C THR A 435 20.12 44.76 -34.13
N ILE A 436 19.05 44.43 -33.39
CA ILE A 436 17.85 45.24 -33.29
C ILE A 436 18.16 46.61 -32.66
N LEU A 437 18.92 46.64 -31.57
CA LEU A 437 19.32 47.89 -30.93
C LEU A 437 20.12 48.77 -31.88
N ASN A 438 21.08 48.20 -32.61
CA ASN A 438 21.87 48.92 -33.61
C ASN A 438 21.01 49.45 -34.77
N PHE A 439 20.00 48.70 -35.20
CA PHE A 439 19.06 49.12 -36.25
C PHE A 439 18.14 50.25 -35.79
N VAL A 440 17.66 50.21 -34.55
CA VAL A 440 16.71 51.18 -33.97
C VAL A 440 17.41 52.46 -33.48
N ARG A 441 18.69 52.36 -33.08
CA ARG A 441 19.49 53.47 -32.54
C ARG A 441 19.43 54.76 -33.38
N PRO A 442 19.52 54.74 -34.73
CA PRO A 442 19.41 55.94 -35.56
C PRO A 442 18.01 56.55 -35.59
N PHE A 443 16.95 55.83 -35.23
CA PHE A 443 15.57 56.33 -35.28
C PHE A 443 15.07 56.84 -33.93
N VAL A 444 15.67 56.37 -32.83
CA VAL A 444 15.29 56.75 -31.46
C VAL A 444 16.20 57.84 -30.91
N PHE A 445 17.47 57.89 -31.32
CA PHE A 445 18.45 58.87 -30.83
C PHE A 445 18.76 60.02 -31.81
N THR A 446 17.99 60.16 -32.90
CA THR A 446 17.99 61.40 -33.70
C THR A 446 17.04 62.42 -33.07
N ASN A 447 17.52 63.09 -32.02
CA ASN A 447 17.09 64.43 -31.59
C ASN A 447 18.01 64.89 -30.46
N THR A 448 19.23 65.30 -30.85
CA THR A 448 20.03 66.29 -30.13
C THR A 448 20.75 67.13 -31.15
#